data_AF-A0A7K3HG15-F1
#
_entry.id   AF-A0A7K3HG15-F1
#
_cell.length_a   1.000
_cell.length_b   1.000
_cell.length_c   1.000
_cell.angle_alpha   90.00
_cell.angle_beta   90.00
_cell.angle_gamma   90.00
#
_symmetry.space_group_name_H-M   'P 1'
#
loop_
_entity.id
_entity.type
_entity.pdbx_description
1 polymer ?
#
loop_
_entity_poly.entity_id
_entity_poly.type
_entity_poly.pdbx_seq_one_letter_code
_entity_poly.pdbx_strand_id
1 'polypeptide(L)'
;SSGPRPMRVNRLLHPTRRLLVDTSDEASVAAGVRWWLELTGAGGEGMVVKPLRPLARDGRGRLVQPGVKVRGREYLRIVYGPEYTRPENLERLRARHLGHKRSLALREYALGLEALDRLAGGEPLWRVHEAVFAVLALESEPVDPRL
;
A
#
# COMPACT_ATOMS: atom_id res chain seq x y z
N SER A 1 -22.36 -30.82 31.41
CA SER A 1 -22.25 -29.35 31.27
C SER A 1 -20.97 -29.04 30.51
N SER A 2 -21.06 -28.84 29.19
CA SER A 2 -19.91 -28.59 28.31
C SER A 2 -20.01 -27.16 27.77
N GLY A 3 -19.48 -26.20 28.53
CA GLY A 3 -19.33 -24.83 28.06
C GLY A 3 -18.24 -24.75 26.97
N PRO A 4 -18.37 -23.86 25.98
CA PRO A 4 -17.38 -23.70 24.93
C PRO A 4 -16.04 -23.25 25.54
N ARG A 5 -14.95 -23.93 25.17
CA ARG A 5 -13.60 -23.55 25.57
C ARG A 5 -13.30 -22.13 25.07
N PRO A 6 -12.69 -21.25 25.88
CA PRO A 6 -12.33 -19.90 25.43
C PRO A 6 -11.40 -20.01 24.21
N MET A 7 -11.74 -19.31 23.13
CA MET A 7 -10.87 -19.19 21.96
C MET A 7 -9.53 -18.62 22.43
N ARG A 8 -8.46 -19.41 22.29
CA ARG A 8 -7.10 -18.92 22.52
C ARG A 8 -6.84 -17.79 21.53
N VAL A 9 -6.76 -16.56 22.02
CA VAL A 9 -6.32 -15.43 21.21
C VAL A 9 -4.85 -15.65 20.88
N ASN A 10 -4.56 -15.93 19.62
CA ASN A 10 -3.19 -16.03 19.13
C ASN A 10 -2.54 -14.63 19.23
N ARG A 11 -1.63 -14.44 20.19
CA ARG A 11 -0.92 -13.16 20.40
C ARG A 11 0.18 -12.88 19.37
N LEU A 12 0.43 -13.81 18.45
CA LEU A 12 1.41 -13.65 17.37
C LEU A 12 0.74 -13.24 16.06
N LEU A 13 -0.45 -13.78 15.76
CA LEU A 13 -1.20 -13.49 14.55
C LEU A 13 -2.37 -12.55 14.83
N HIS A 14 -2.23 -11.29 14.45
CA HIS A 14 -3.25 -10.28 14.62
C HIS A 14 -4.04 -10.04 13.33
N PRO A 15 -5.38 -9.99 13.37
CA PRO A 15 -6.16 -9.58 12.22
C PRO A 15 -5.89 -8.11 11.89
N THR A 16 -5.72 -7.80 10.61
CA THR A 16 -5.65 -6.41 10.14
C THR A 16 -7.05 -5.83 10.04
N ARG A 17 -7.30 -4.71 10.72
CA ARG A 17 -8.54 -3.93 10.55
C ARG A 17 -8.64 -3.45 9.10
N ARG A 18 -9.84 -3.52 8.51
CA ARG A 18 -10.12 -3.12 7.13
C ARG A 18 -11.54 -2.57 7.01
N LEU A 19 -11.74 -1.69 6.02
CA LEU A 19 -13.03 -1.13 5.66
C LEU A 19 -13.17 -1.16 4.13
N LEU A 20 -14.29 -1.63 3.63
CA LEU A 20 -14.64 -1.51 2.21
C LEU A 20 -15.22 -0.12 1.97
N VAL A 21 -14.76 0.54 0.91
CA VAL A 21 -15.22 1.86 0.51
C VAL A 21 -15.66 1.79 -0.95
N ASP A 22 -16.90 2.17 -1.21
CA ASP A 22 -17.40 2.42 -2.56
C ASP A 22 -17.09 3.87 -2.92
N THR A 23 -16.24 4.08 -3.90
CA THR A 23 -15.82 5.43 -4.32
C THR A 23 -16.89 6.18 -5.13
N SER A 24 -18.00 5.52 -5.47
CA SER A 24 -19.16 6.15 -6.11
C SER A 24 -20.26 6.57 -5.12
N ASP A 25 -20.15 6.17 -3.86
CA ASP A 25 -21.05 6.56 -2.78
C ASP A 25 -20.37 7.54 -1.81
N GLU A 26 -20.85 8.79 -1.78
CA GLU A 26 -20.34 9.84 -0.91
C GLU A 26 -20.41 9.47 0.58
N ALA A 27 -21.44 8.74 1.00
CA ALA A 27 -21.58 8.31 2.39
C ALA A 27 -20.52 7.26 2.76
N SER A 28 -20.24 6.33 1.85
CA SER A 28 -19.16 5.34 1.99
C SER A 28 -17.78 5.99 2.04
N VAL A 29 -17.51 6.97 1.16
CA VAL A 29 -16.27 7.75 1.19
C VAL A 29 -16.12 8.50 2.51
N ALA A 30 -17.17 9.17 2.98
CA ALA A 30 -17.15 9.87 4.26
C ALA A 30 -16.90 8.92 5.45
N ALA A 31 -17.45 7.70 5.42
CA ALA A 31 -17.16 6.67 6.41
C ALA A 31 -15.68 6.23 6.36
N GLY A 32 -15.13 6.06 5.15
CA GLY A 32 -13.71 5.78 4.95
C GLY A 32 -12.78 6.85 5.52
N VAL A 33 -13.10 8.12 5.28
CA VAL A 33 -12.35 9.26 5.82
C VAL A 33 -12.42 9.28 7.35
N ARG A 34 -13.61 9.13 7.94
CA ARG A 34 -13.77 9.09 9.41
C ARG A 34 -12.98 7.96 10.04
N TRP A 35 -13.07 6.76 9.48
CA TRP A 35 -12.30 5.60 9.97
C TRP A 35 -10.79 5.84 9.93
N TRP A 36 -10.29 6.48 8.86
CA TRP A 36 -8.87 6.84 8.76
C TRP A 36 -8.46 7.93 9.77
N LEU A 37 -9.31 8.94 9.99
CA LEU A 37 -9.08 9.98 11.00
C LEU A 37 -9.04 9.39 12.41
N GLU A 38 -9.94 8.47 12.75
CA GLU A 38 -9.94 7.76 14.03
C GLU A 38 -8.67 6.90 14.20
N LEU A 39 -8.31 6.13 13.17
CA LEU A 39 -7.11 5.29 13.18
C LEU A 39 -5.83 6.12 13.41
N THR A 40 -5.69 7.22 12.67
CA THR A 40 -4.50 8.08 12.75
C THR A 40 -4.50 8.96 13.99
N GLY A 41 -5.67 9.40 14.47
CA GLY A 41 -5.82 10.11 15.73
C GLY A 41 -5.48 9.25 16.95
N ALA A 42 -5.67 7.94 16.86
CA ALA A 42 -5.25 6.97 17.88
C ALA A 42 -3.76 6.57 17.80
N GLY A 43 -2.95 7.25 16.98
CA GLY A 43 -1.51 7.00 16.82
C GLY A 43 -1.15 6.01 15.71
N GLY A 44 -2.10 5.55 14.90
CA GLY A 44 -1.81 4.73 13.73
C GLY A 44 -1.06 5.50 12.64
N GLU A 45 -0.16 4.83 11.93
CA GLU A 45 0.58 5.42 10.80
C GLU A 45 -0.36 5.95 9.70
N GLY A 46 -1.43 5.21 9.38
CA GLY A 46 -2.29 5.48 8.25
C GLY A 46 -2.93 4.21 7.69
N MET A 47 -3.28 4.24 6.40
CA MET A 47 -3.89 3.11 5.70
C MET A 47 -3.21 2.84 4.37
N VAL A 48 -3.46 1.64 3.83
CA VAL A 48 -3.16 1.29 2.43
C VAL A 48 -4.49 1.07 1.71
N VAL A 49 -4.78 1.93 0.73
CA VAL A 49 -5.97 1.81 -0.13
C VAL A 49 -5.63 0.88 -1.28
N LYS A 50 -6.44 -0.14 -1.51
CA LYS A 50 -6.21 -1.14 -2.57
C LYS A 50 -7.48 -1.30 -3.41
N PRO A 51 -7.36 -1.58 -4.72
CA PRO A 51 -8.50 -2.06 -5.51
C PRO A 51 -9.10 -3.32 -4.87
N LEU A 52 -10.42 -3.47 -4.97
CA LEU A 52 -11.10 -4.65 -4.41
C LEU A 52 -10.64 -5.96 -5.08
N ARG A 53 -10.36 -5.91 -6.38
CA ARG A 53 -9.86 -7.04 -7.15
C ARG A 53 -8.36 -6.90 -7.40
N PRO A 54 -7.56 -7.97 -7.27
CA PRO A 54 -6.18 -7.96 -7.73
C PRO A 54 -6.15 -7.73 -9.25
N LEU A 55 -4.99 -7.28 -9.77
CA LEU A 55 -4.81 -7.05 -11.21
C LEU A 55 -5.82 -6.09 -11.87
N ALA A 56 -6.42 -5.18 -11.10
CA ALA A 56 -7.37 -4.22 -11.61
C ALA A 56 -6.76 -3.36 -12.73
N ARG A 57 -7.54 -3.07 -13.76
CA ARG A 57 -7.15 -2.26 -14.92
C ARG A 57 -8.06 -1.04 -15.06
N ASP A 58 -7.50 0.05 -15.58
CA ASP A 58 -8.28 1.24 -15.92
C ASP A 58 -9.09 1.04 -17.21
N GLY A 59 -9.94 2.02 -17.57
CA GLY A 59 -10.73 2.00 -18.81
C GLY A 59 -9.92 1.98 -20.12
N ARG A 60 -8.59 2.02 -20.04
CA ARG A 60 -7.65 1.89 -21.17
C ARG A 60 -6.84 0.59 -21.10
N GLY A 61 -7.19 -0.33 -20.20
CA GLY A 61 -6.52 -1.62 -20.03
C GLY A 61 -5.19 -1.56 -19.30
N ARG A 62 -4.80 -0.42 -18.71
CA ARG A 62 -3.53 -0.29 -17.98
C ARG A 62 -3.70 -0.75 -16.54
N LEU A 63 -2.68 -1.42 -16.00
CA LEU A 63 -2.68 -1.88 -14.62
C LEU A 63 -2.76 -0.69 -13.65
N VAL A 64 -3.68 -0.75 -12.70
CA VAL A 64 -3.78 0.28 -11.65
C VAL A 64 -2.84 -0.05 -10.50
N GLN A 65 -2.50 0.96 -9.69
CA GLN A 65 -1.65 0.77 -8.53
C GLN A 65 -2.23 -0.30 -7.58
N PRO A 66 -1.45 -1.33 -7.19
CA PRO A 66 -1.94 -2.41 -6.33
C PRO A 66 -2.21 -1.95 -4.90
N GLY A 67 -1.63 -0.81 -4.49
CA GLY A 67 -1.90 -0.17 -3.22
C GLY A 67 -1.35 1.25 -3.16
N VAL A 68 -2.07 2.14 -2.49
CA VAL A 68 -1.66 3.53 -2.24
C VAL A 68 -1.57 3.75 -0.74
N LYS A 69 -0.39 4.15 -0.25
CA LYS A 69 -0.18 4.51 1.16
C LYS A 69 -0.75 5.90 1.44
N VAL A 70 -1.62 6.00 2.45
CA VAL A 70 -2.22 7.26 2.92
C VAL A 70 -1.89 7.41 4.40
N ARG A 71 -0.81 8.16 4.68
CA ARG A 71 -0.21 8.33 6.01
C ARG A 71 -0.84 9.51 6.75
N GLY A 72 -1.06 9.36 8.05
CA GLY A 72 -1.61 10.36 8.96
C GLY A 72 -0.71 11.57 9.12
N ARG A 73 -1.33 12.71 9.46
CA ARG A 73 -0.64 14.00 9.60
C ARG A 73 0.52 13.94 10.60
N GLU A 74 0.30 13.34 11.77
CA GLU A 74 1.32 13.30 12.81
C GLU A 74 2.45 12.32 12.47
N TYR A 75 2.14 11.17 11.86
CA TYR A 75 3.16 10.25 11.36
C TYR A 75 4.07 10.90 10.31
N LEU A 76 3.51 11.72 9.41
CA LEU A 76 4.29 12.41 8.38
C LEU A 76 5.31 13.41 8.95
N ARG A 77 5.22 13.83 10.22
CA ARG A 77 6.29 14.63 10.86
C ARG A 77 7.59 13.84 11.00
N ILE A 78 7.50 12.52 11.19
CA ILE A 78 8.67 11.62 11.25
C ILE A 78 9.38 11.58 9.89
N VAL A 79 8.61 11.68 8.80
CA VAL A 79 9.10 11.57 7.43
C VAL A 79 9.61 12.91 6.88
N TYR A 80 8.89 13.99 7.14
CA TYR A 80 9.15 15.31 6.54
C TYR A 80 9.65 16.38 7.51
N GLY A 81 9.81 16.04 8.79
CA GLY A 81 10.21 16.96 9.86
C GLY A 81 9.02 17.61 10.57
N PRO A 82 9.22 18.13 11.80
CA PRO A 82 8.14 18.67 12.62
C PRO A 82 7.44 19.90 12.00
N GLU A 83 8.13 20.71 11.21
CA GLU A 83 7.60 21.93 10.60
C GLU A 83 6.95 21.70 9.22
N TYR A 84 6.81 20.46 8.75
CA TYR A 84 6.33 20.20 7.38
C TYR A 84 4.92 20.76 7.10
N THR A 85 4.13 21.00 8.14
CA THR A 85 2.78 21.55 8.04
C THR A 85 2.73 23.07 7.85
N ARG A 86 3.88 23.76 7.86
CA ARG A 86 3.91 25.20 7.52
C ARG A 86 3.50 25.41 6.06
N PRO A 87 2.73 26.46 5.72
CA PRO A 87 2.20 26.67 4.37
C PRO A 87 3.25 26.56 3.25
N GLU A 88 4.42 27.18 3.45
CA GLU A 88 5.55 27.18 2.52
C GLU A 88 6.15 25.78 2.30
N ASN A 89 6.17 24.94 3.33
CA ASN A 89 6.63 23.55 3.24
C ASN A 89 5.58 22.67 2.55
N LEU A 90 4.30 22.89 2.84
CA LEU A 90 3.21 22.16 2.19
C LEU A 90 3.14 22.46 0.69
N GLU A 91 3.33 23.71 0.29
CA GLU A 91 3.36 24.10 -1.12
C GLU A 91 4.48 23.37 -1.89
N ARG A 92 5.69 23.37 -1.34
CA ARG A 92 6.82 22.60 -1.89
C ARG A 92 6.55 21.10 -1.96
N LEU A 93 5.94 20.52 -0.92
CA LEU A 93 5.62 19.09 -0.89
C LEU A 93 4.53 18.70 -1.89
N ARG A 94 3.58 19.59 -2.21
CA ARG A 94 2.56 19.35 -3.24
C ARG A 94 3.16 19.26 -4.64
N ALA A 95 4.26 19.97 -4.90
CA ALA A 95 4.96 19.95 -6.19
C ALA A 95 5.75 18.67 -6.46
N ARG A 96 5.72 17.66 -5.57
CA ARG A 96 6.51 16.42 -5.71
C ARG A 96 6.07 15.56 -6.90
N HIS A 97 7.04 15.04 -7.65
CA HIS A 97 6.79 14.16 -8.78
C HIS A 97 6.64 12.69 -8.33
N LEU A 98 5.41 12.18 -8.32
CA LEU A 98 5.10 10.79 -7.96
C LEU A 98 5.18 9.81 -9.14
N GLY A 99 5.40 10.30 -10.36
CA GLY A 99 5.30 9.50 -11.59
C GLY A 99 6.31 8.35 -11.66
N HIS A 100 7.58 8.64 -11.35
CA HIS A 100 8.66 7.64 -11.41
C HIS A 100 8.43 6.50 -10.39
N LYS A 101 8.11 6.83 -9.13
CA LYS A 101 7.78 5.85 -8.09
C LYS A 101 6.55 5.00 -8.43
N ARG A 102 5.52 5.63 -9.03
CA ARG A 102 4.34 4.89 -9.51
C ARG A 102 4.69 3.89 -10.61
N SER A 103 5.57 4.28 -11.54
CA SER A 103 6.03 3.38 -12.61
C SER A 103 6.83 2.21 -12.05
N LEU A 104 7.75 2.46 -11.12
CA LEU A 104 8.52 1.43 -10.41
C LEU A 104 7.61 0.42 -9.70
N ALA A 105 6.68 0.91 -8.87
CA ALA A 105 5.76 0.04 -8.13
C ALA A 105 4.92 -0.88 -9.04
N LEU A 106 4.55 -0.42 -10.25
CA LEU A 106 3.82 -1.26 -11.21
C LEU A 106 4.72 -2.31 -11.86
N ARG A 107 5.97 -1.96 -12.19
CA ARG A 107 6.96 -2.90 -12.75
C ARG A 107 7.32 -3.98 -11.73
N GLU A 108 7.62 -3.59 -10.49
CA GLU A 108 7.88 -4.52 -9.39
C GLU A 108 6.70 -5.45 -9.13
N TYR A 109 5.48 -4.90 -9.10
CA TYR A 109 4.27 -5.71 -8.91
C TYR A 109 4.08 -6.73 -10.02
N ALA A 110 4.26 -6.34 -11.29
CA ALA A 110 4.16 -7.26 -12.42
C ALA A 110 5.22 -8.37 -12.37
N LEU A 111 6.48 -8.01 -12.06
CA LEU A 111 7.57 -8.99 -11.91
C LEU A 111 7.35 -9.94 -10.73
N GLY A 112 6.80 -9.45 -9.62
CA GLY A 112 6.46 -10.28 -8.46
C GLY A 112 5.36 -11.30 -8.80
N LEU A 113 4.34 -10.89 -9.57
CA LEU A 113 3.32 -11.82 -10.05
C LEU A 113 3.90 -12.86 -11.01
N GLU A 114 4.74 -12.44 -11.95
CA GLU A 114 5.42 -13.35 -12.88
C GLU A 114 6.28 -14.38 -12.12
N ALA A 115 7.01 -13.96 -11.09
CA ALA A 115 7.80 -14.89 -10.26
C ALA A 115 6.91 -15.93 -9.56
N LEU A 116 5.76 -15.51 -9.02
CA LEU A 116 4.80 -16.41 -8.38
C LEU A 116 4.15 -17.37 -9.39
N ASP A 117 3.80 -16.90 -10.57
CA ASP A 117 3.21 -17.73 -11.63
C ASP A 117 4.20 -18.78 -12.12
N ARG A 118 5.47 -18.39 -12.37
CA ARG A 118 6.55 -19.33 -12.73
C ARG A 118 6.79 -20.39 -11.66
N LEU A 119 6.78 -19.97 -10.38
CA LEU A 119 6.94 -20.88 -9.25
C LEU A 119 5.78 -21.88 -9.16
N ALA A 120 4.53 -21.40 -9.26
CA ALA A 120 3.34 -22.25 -9.22
C ALA A 120 3.27 -23.20 -10.42
N GLY A 121 3.77 -22.77 -11.58
CA GLY A 121 3.89 -23.59 -12.79
C GLY A 121 5.03 -24.62 -12.78
N GLY A 122 5.89 -24.62 -11.74
CA GLY A 122 7.01 -25.55 -11.63
C GLY A 122 8.15 -25.27 -12.61
N GLU A 123 8.31 -24.02 -13.07
CA GLU A 123 9.44 -23.65 -13.93
C GLU A 123 10.79 -23.83 -13.20
N PRO A 124 11.89 -24.02 -13.94
CA PRO A 124 13.22 -24.08 -13.37
C PRO A 124 13.54 -22.85 -12.51
N LEU A 125 14.26 -23.05 -11.40
CA LEU A 125 14.54 -21.98 -10.43
C LEU A 125 15.16 -20.72 -11.04
N TRP A 126 15.99 -20.86 -12.07
CA TRP A 126 16.61 -19.71 -12.75
C TRP A 126 15.58 -18.81 -13.46
N ARG A 127 14.47 -19.36 -13.94
CA ARG A 127 13.35 -18.59 -14.50
C ARG A 127 12.59 -17.83 -13.42
N VAL A 128 12.37 -18.45 -12.26
CA VAL A 128 11.75 -17.76 -11.12
C VAL A 128 12.66 -16.62 -10.65
N HIS A 129 13.95 -16.92 -10.47
CA HIS A 129 14.94 -15.94 -10.02
C HIS A 129 15.20 -14.80 -10.99
N GLU A 130 15.04 -15.02 -12.31
CA GLU A 130 15.10 -13.93 -13.30
C GLU A 130 14.13 -12.79 -12.94
N ALA A 131 12.87 -13.11 -12.62
CA ALA A 131 11.87 -12.12 -12.24
C ALA A 131 12.13 -11.53 -10.84
N VAL A 132 12.55 -12.36 -9.87
CA VAL A 132 12.89 -11.91 -8.51
C VAL A 132 14.07 -10.94 -8.50
N PHE A 133 15.13 -11.24 -9.25
CA PHE A 133 16.31 -10.37 -9.33
C PHE A 133 16.05 -9.10 -10.14
N ALA A 134 15.12 -9.14 -11.11
CA ALA A 134 14.66 -7.92 -11.76
C ALA A 134 13.99 -6.96 -10.75
N VAL A 135 13.18 -7.45 -9.81
CA VAL A 135 12.64 -6.61 -8.71
C VAL A 135 13.76 -5.98 -7.89
N LEU A 136 14.76 -6.78 -7.50
CA LEU A 136 15.90 -6.28 -6.73
C LEU A 136 16.71 -5.21 -7.49
N ALA A 137 16.85 -5.38 -8.81
CA ALA A 137 17.51 -4.39 -9.66
C ALA A 137 16.71 -3.08 -9.73
N LEU A 138 15.38 -3.14 -9.78
CA LEU A 138 14.52 -1.95 -9.78
C LEU A 138 14.60 -1.17 -8.46
N GLU A 139 14.68 -1.85 -7.33
CA GLU A 139 14.85 -1.21 -6.01
C GLU A 139 16.19 -0.47 -5.86
N SER A 140 17.14 -0.73 -6.75
CA SER A 140 18.42 0.00 -6.82
C SER A 140 18.32 1.29 -7.65
N GLU A 141 17.21 1.54 -8.37
CA GLU A 141 16.97 2.82 -9.04
C GLU A 141 16.81 3.93 -7.97
N PRO A 142 17.50 5.08 -8.09
CA PRO A 142 17.42 6.13 -7.08
C PRO A 142 16.02 6.78 -7.08
N VAL A 143 15.30 6.61 -5.97
CA VAL A 143 13.99 7.25 -5.71
C VAL A 143 14.08 8.11 -4.45
N ASP A 144 13.30 9.20 -4.39
CA ASP A 144 13.17 10.00 -3.17
C ASP A 144 12.74 9.09 -1.99
N PRO A 145 13.58 8.95 -0.94
CA PRO A 145 13.34 8.02 0.16
C PRO A 145 12.13 8.40 1.03
N ARG A 146 11.61 9.62 0.89
CA ARG A 146 10.48 10.13 1.67
C ARG A 146 9.12 9.74 1.07
N LEU A 147 9.10 9.31 -0.19
CA LEU A 147 7.88 8.95 -0.91
C LEU A 147 7.30 7.61 -0.47
#